data_AF-A0A8B9VJW6-F1
#
_entry.id   AF-A0A8B9VJW6-F1
#
_cell.length_a   1.000
_cell.length_b   1.000
_cell.length_c   1.000
_cell.angle_alpha   90.00
_cell.angle_beta   90.00
_cell.angle_gamma   90.00
#
_symmetry.space_group_name_H-M   'P 1'
#
loop_
_entity.id
_entity.type
_entity.pdbx_description
1 polymer ?
#
loop_
_entity_poly.entity_id
_entity_poly.type
_entity_poly.pdbx_seq_one_letter_code
_entity_poly.pdbx_strand_id
1 'polypeptide(L)'
;CPRQCPCCLPCPRSARLLLERSRAVKCPDIATQLAGTKKVQQELSRPGTLEKLLPGRTEAIARIRATFAGLYSLDVGEEGDKIAATAIANPDQFVLKPQREGGGNNLYGEELRQVLEKIKDSPERTSYILMDKIQPQPTRNYLLRAHSPLKASECVSELGIFGVYVRQGKELVMNEAAGHLLRTKAVEHADGGVAAGVAVLDTPYLV
;
A
#
# COMPACT_ATOMS: atom_id res chain seq x y z
N CYS A 1 4.89 30.19 -8.47
CA CYS A 1 6.33 30.26 -8.76
C CYS A 1 6.66 31.71 -9.12
N PRO A 2 7.28 32.50 -8.25
CA PRO A 2 7.87 33.75 -8.71
C PRO A 2 9.07 33.40 -9.59
N ARG A 3 9.20 34.16 -10.67
CA ARG A 3 10.11 33.97 -11.78
C ARG A 3 11.51 34.44 -11.36
N GLN A 4 12.52 33.62 -11.67
CA GLN A 4 13.97 33.91 -11.80
C GLN A 4 14.84 32.88 -11.05
N CYS A 5 14.98 31.68 -11.62
CA CYS A 5 16.25 30.93 -11.54
C CYS A 5 16.70 30.64 -12.98
N PRO A 6 17.97 30.88 -13.35
CA PRO A 6 18.53 30.53 -14.67
C PRO A 6 18.75 29.02 -14.86
N CYS A 7 18.38 28.22 -13.88
CA CYS A 7 18.45 26.78 -13.93
C CYS A 7 17.20 26.23 -14.65
N CYS A 8 17.22 26.21 -15.99
CA CYS A 8 16.13 25.76 -16.88
C CYS A 8 15.80 24.26 -16.80
N LEU A 9 15.83 23.65 -15.61
CA LEU A 9 15.25 22.34 -15.42
C LEU A 9 13.73 22.48 -15.45
N PRO A 10 13.01 21.72 -16.29
CA PRO A 10 11.56 21.73 -16.26
C PRO A 10 11.08 21.41 -14.84
N CYS A 11 10.04 22.14 -14.39
CA CYS A 11 9.31 21.80 -13.16
C CYS A 11 9.07 20.27 -13.14
N PRO A 12 9.27 19.56 -12.01
CA PRO A 12 9.14 18.11 -11.97
C PRO A 12 7.82 17.58 -12.55
N ARG A 13 6.72 18.33 -12.38
CA ARG A 13 5.42 18.00 -13.00
C ARG A 13 5.44 18.13 -14.52
N SER A 14 6.06 19.17 -15.05
CA SER A 14 6.23 19.37 -16.50
C SER A 14 7.13 18.28 -17.11
N ALA A 15 8.18 17.87 -16.42
CA ALA A 15 9.04 16.77 -16.84
C ALA A 15 8.28 15.44 -16.87
N ARG A 16 7.50 15.12 -15.81
CA ARG A 16 6.68 13.91 -15.78
C ARG A 16 5.65 13.89 -16.90
N LEU A 17 4.97 15.02 -17.14
CA LEU A 17 4.00 15.14 -18.24
C LEU A 17 4.65 14.92 -19.61
N LEU A 18 5.86 15.46 -19.81
CA LEU A 18 6.62 15.25 -21.05
C LEU A 18 6.94 13.75 -21.25
N LEU A 19 7.40 13.06 -20.21
CA LEU A 19 7.68 11.62 -20.26
C LEU A 19 6.42 10.81 -20.58
N GLU A 20 5.30 11.09 -19.92
CA GLU A 20 4.03 10.39 -20.16
C GLU A 20 3.52 10.61 -21.60
N ARG A 21 3.68 11.81 -22.16
CA ARG A 21 3.30 12.16 -23.55
C ARG A 21 4.25 11.60 -24.62
N SER A 22 5.41 11.09 -24.22
CA SER A 22 6.38 10.52 -25.16
C SER A 22 5.97 9.14 -25.68
N ARG A 23 6.64 8.69 -26.76
CA ARG A 23 6.51 7.33 -27.31
C ARG A 23 7.29 6.26 -26.53
N ALA A 24 8.05 6.65 -25.51
CA ALA A 24 8.76 5.68 -24.66
C ALA A 24 7.77 4.78 -23.92
N VAL A 25 8.18 3.55 -23.62
CA VAL A 25 7.49 2.68 -22.69
C VAL A 25 7.78 3.17 -21.27
N LYS A 26 6.73 3.37 -20.46
CA LYS A 26 6.85 3.80 -19.06
C LYS A 26 6.71 2.58 -18.17
N CYS A 27 7.43 2.58 -17.04
CA CYS A 27 7.37 1.52 -16.04
C CYS A 27 7.35 2.13 -14.63
N PRO A 28 6.18 2.38 -14.04
CA PRO A 28 4.83 2.30 -14.62
C PRO A 28 4.43 3.57 -15.42
N ASP A 29 3.45 3.45 -16.31
CA ASP A 29 2.71 4.61 -16.84
C ASP A 29 1.79 5.22 -15.77
N ILE A 30 1.27 6.43 -16.02
CA ILE A 30 0.45 7.14 -15.02
C ILE A 30 -0.81 6.37 -14.60
N ALA A 31 -1.45 5.63 -15.50
CA ALA A 31 -2.66 4.85 -15.19
C ALA A 31 -2.31 3.66 -14.28
N THR A 32 -1.21 2.97 -14.58
CA THR A 32 -0.70 1.86 -13.78
C THR A 32 -0.25 2.33 -12.39
N GLN A 33 0.33 3.53 -12.30
CA GLN A 33 0.62 4.16 -11.01
C GLN A 33 -0.66 4.41 -10.20
N LEU A 34 -1.72 4.94 -10.83
CA LEU A 34 -3.00 5.19 -10.15
C LEU A 34 -3.69 3.89 -9.70
N ALA A 35 -3.55 2.80 -10.46
CA ALA A 35 -4.04 1.49 -10.09
C ALA A 35 -3.41 0.94 -8.80
N GLY A 36 -2.20 1.40 -8.45
CA GLY A 36 -1.51 1.05 -7.20
C GLY A 36 -1.96 1.85 -5.96
N THR A 37 -2.88 2.80 -6.11
CA THR A 37 -3.36 3.60 -4.98
C THR A 37 -4.15 2.75 -3.98
N LYS A 38 -4.10 3.15 -2.70
CA LYS A 38 -4.82 2.46 -1.63
C LYS A 38 -6.33 2.55 -1.85
N LYS A 39 -6.84 3.66 -2.42
CA LYS A 39 -8.24 3.77 -2.81
C LYS A 39 -8.65 2.72 -3.86
N VAL A 40 -7.84 2.50 -4.91
CA VAL A 40 -8.14 1.44 -5.89
C VAL A 40 -8.10 0.07 -5.22
N GLN A 41 -7.11 -0.21 -4.35
CA GLN A 41 -7.06 -1.45 -3.57
C GLN A 41 -8.37 -1.70 -2.79
N GLN A 42 -8.91 -0.68 -2.13
CA GLN A 42 -10.17 -0.77 -1.39
C GLN A 42 -11.38 -0.93 -2.32
N GLU A 43 -11.45 -0.21 -3.44
CA GLU A 43 -12.59 -0.35 -4.36
C GLU A 43 -12.63 -1.71 -5.05
N LEU A 44 -11.46 -2.34 -5.27
CA LEU A 44 -11.35 -3.71 -5.78
C LEU A 44 -11.93 -4.77 -4.81
N SER A 45 -11.98 -4.50 -3.50
CA SER A 45 -12.55 -5.43 -2.52
C SER A 45 -14.08 -5.44 -2.51
N ARG A 46 -14.73 -4.43 -3.12
CA ARG A 46 -16.20 -4.36 -3.16
C ARG A 46 -16.78 -5.54 -3.95
N PRO A 47 -17.91 -6.13 -3.50
CA PRO A 47 -18.61 -7.19 -4.23
C PRO A 47 -18.93 -6.76 -5.67
N GLY A 48 -18.62 -7.62 -6.64
CA GLY A 48 -18.88 -7.38 -8.06
C GLY A 48 -17.84 -6.54 -8.80
N THR A 49 -16.89 -5.88 -8.12
CA THR A 49 -15.87 -5.06 -8.81
C THR A 49 -14.88 -5.93 -9.59
N LEU A 50 -14.35 -7.00 -8.97
CA LEU A 50 -13.44 -7.92 -9.65
C LEU A 50 -14.13 -8.63 -10.83
N GLU A 51 -15.40 -9.02 -10.68
CA GLU A 51 -16.20 -9.64 -11.73
C GLU A 51 -16.35 -8.75 -12.96
N LYS A 52 -16.50 -7.44 -12.76
CA LYS A 52 -16.56 -6.45 -13.86
C LYS A 52 -15.22 -6.30 -14.57
N LEU A 53 -14.10 -6.36 -13.84
CA LEU A 53 -12.76 -6.17 -14.38
C LEU A 53 -12.16 -7.42 -15.01
N LEU A 54 -12.55 -8.60 -14.52
CA LEU A 54 -12.04 -9.91 -14.93
C LEU A 54 -13.20 -10.85 -15.34
N PRO A 55 -14.02 -10.47 -16.34
CA PRO A 55 -15.20 -11.25 -16.72
C PRO A 55 -14.80 -12.67 -17.13
N GLY A 56 -15.54 -13.67 -16.61
CA GLY A 56 -15.32 -15.09 -16.89
C GLY A 56 -14.08 -15.71 -16.22
N ARG A 57 -13.37 -14.99 -15.34
CA ARG A 57 -12.15 -15.47 -14.66
C ARG A 57 -12.41 -15.90 -13.21
N THR A 58 -13.44 -16.72 -12.98
CA THR A 58 -13.94 -17.08 -11.64
C THR A 58 -12.85 -17.59 -10.70
N GLU A 59 -11.97 -18.48 -11.15
CA GLU A 59 -10.88 -19.01 -10.31
C GLU A 59 -9.85 -17.94 -9.93
N ALA A 60 -9.50 -17.04 -10.86
CA ALA A 60 -8.57 -15.95 -10.58
C ALA A 60 -9.19 -14.97 -9.59
N ILE A 61 -10.49 -14.65 -9.76
CA ILE A 61 -11.24 -13.81 -8.82
C ILE A 61 -11.25 -14.44 -7.44
N ALA A 62 -11.51 -15.74 -7.32
CA ALA A 62 -11.50 -16.45 -6.05
C ALA A 62 -10.13 -16.38 -5.36
N ARG A 63 -9.04 -16.62 -6.12
CA ARG A 63 -7.66 -16.50 -5.60
C ARG A 63 -7.32 -15.09 -5.15
N ILE A 64 -7.66 -14.07 -5.93
CA ILE A 64 -7.43 -12.66 -5.57
C ILE A 64 -8.21 -12.31 -4.30
N ARG A 65 -9.51 -12.61 -4.28
CA ARG A 65 -10.40 -12.29 -3.15
C ARG A 65 -9.96 -12.96 -1.84
N ALA A 66 -9.43 -14.18 -1.91
CA ALA A 66 -8.90 -14.88 -0.74
C ALA A 66 -7.70 -14.16 -0.08
N THR A 67 -7.05 -13.23 -0.77
CA THR A 67 -5.92 -12.44 -0.24
C THR A 67 -6.36 -11.12 0.39
N PHE A 68 -7.62 -10.71 0.23
CA PHE A 68 -8.09 -9.44 0.78
C PHE A 68 -8.38 -9.55 2.28
N ALA A 69 -7.82 -8.63 3.05
CA ALA A 69 -8.33 -8.31 4.39
C ALA A 69 -9.56 -7.38 4.27
N GLY A 70 -10.18 -7.02 5.40
CA GLY A 70 -11.19 -5.98 5.42
C GLY A 70 -10.60 -4.65 4.95
N LEU A 71 -11.23 -4.05 3.95
CA LEU A 71 -10.85 -2.80 3.30
C LEU A 71 -12.11 -1.96 3.18
N TYR A 72 -12.08 -0.76 3.75
CA TYR A 72 -13.28 0.04 3.93
C TYR A 72 -13.08 1.47 3.43
N SER A 73 -14.11 1.98 2.78
CA SER A 73 -14.15 3.39 2.39
C SER A 73 -14.47 4.26 3.61
N LEU A 74 -13.85 5.43 3.65
CA LEU A 74 -14.23 6.52 4.54
C LEU A 74 -14.98 7.61 3.77
N ASP A 75 -15.58 7.33 2.60
CA ASP A 75 -16.35 8.35 1.87
C ASP A 75 -17.55 8.83 2.71
N VAL A 76 -17.96 10.09 2.53
CA VAL A 76 -19.08 10.71 3.25
C VAL A 76 -20.37 9.92 2.99
N GLY A 77 -21.06 9.52 4.06
CA GLY A 77 -22.28 8.72 4.01
C GLY A 77 -22.31 7.62 5.07
N GLU A 78 -23.47 6.95 5.19
CA GLU A 78 -23.77 6.02 6.29
C GLU A 78 -22.72 4.91 6.47
N GLU A 79 -22.21 4.33 5.37
CA GLU A 79 -21.17 3.31 5.42
C GLU A 79 -19.88 3.86 6.05
N GLY A 80 -19.37 4.98 5.53
CA GLY A 80 -18.16 5.60 6.03
C GLY A 80 -18.29 6.13 7.46
N ASP A 81 -19.48 6.61 7.84
CA ASP A 81 -19.76 7.11 9.20
C ASP A 81 -19.68 5.96 10.22
N LYS A 82 -20.32 4.83 9.91
CA LYS A 82 -20.26 3.62 10.75
C LYS A 82 -18.84 3.09 10.89
N ILE A 83 -18.10 3.03 9.78
CA ILE A 83 -16.72 2.55 9.78
C ILE A 83 -15.82 3.49 10.58
N ALA A 84 -15.93 4.81 10.38
CA ALA A 84 -15.16 5.79 11.14
C ALA A 84 -15.43 5.67 12.65
N ALA A 85 -16.70 5.57 13.06
CA ALA A 85 -17.07 5.38 14.46
C ALA A 85 -16.50 4.07 15.04
N THR A 86 -16.57 2.97 14.28
CA THR A 86 -16.02 1.67 14.68
C THR A 86 -14.51 1.73 14.89
N ALA A 87 -13.80 2.41 13.98
CA ALA A 87 -12.36 2.58 14.03
C ALA A 87 -11.91 3.48 15.19
N ILE A 88 -12.65 4.56 15.48
CA ILE A 88 -12.41 5.42 16.64
C ILE A 88 -12.58 4.64 17.95
N ALA A 89 -13.60 3.76 18.02
CA ALA A 89 -13.81 2.93 19.21
C ALA A 89 -12.73 1.85 19.38
N ASN A 90 -12.23 1.27 18.28
CA ASN A 90 -11.31 0.12 18.30
C ASN A 90 -10.05 0.37 17.45
N PRO A 91 -9.24 1.40 17.75
CA PRO A 91 -8.18 1.86 16.84
C PRO A 91 -7.05 0.84 16.62
N ASP A 92 -6.84 -0.08 17.56
CA ASP A 92 -5.80 -1.11 17.47
C ASP A 92 -6.13 -2.23 16.48
N GLN A 93 -7.39 -2.34 16.04
CA GLN A 93 -7.83 -3.33 15.06
C GLN A 93 -7.64 -2.86 13.61
N PHE A 94 -7.27 -1.59 13.39
CA PHE A 94 -7.25 -0.99 12.07
C PHE A 94 -5.93 -0.29 11.75
N VAL A 95 -5.76 0.00 10.46
CA VAL A 95 -4.72 0.87 9.93
C VAL A 95 -5.38 1.90 9.03
N LEU A 96 -5.08 3.18 9.27
CA LEU A 96 -5.56 4.29 8.46
C LEU A 96 -4.48 4.67 7.45
N LYS A 97 -4.81 4.60 6.15
CA LYS A 97 -3.82 4.72 5.07
C LYS A 97 -4.14 5.90 4.17
N PRO A 98 -3.26 6.93 4.09
CA PRO A 98 -3.39 7.96 3.08
C PRO A 98 -2.98 7.43 1.69
N GLN A 99 -3.29 8.18 0.63
CA GLN A 99 -2.87 7.85 -0.74
C GLN A 99 -1.39 8.17 -1.00
N ARG A 100 -0.48 7.54 -0.24
CA ARG A 100 0.97 7.70 -0.34
C ARG A 100 1.67 6.34 -0.44
N GLU A 101 2.90 6.36 -0.97
CA GLU A 101 3.78 5.20 -1.12
C GLU A 101 5.11 5.40 -0.40
N GLY A 102 5.88 4.32 -0.22
CA GLY A 102 7.25 4.38 0.30
C GLY A 102 7.42 4.08 1.80
N GLY A 103 6.33 3.72 2.51
CA GLY A 103 6.35 3.46 3.95
C GLY A 103 6.42 4.74 4.80
N GLY A 104 6.10 4.64 6.09
CA GLY A 104 6.14 5.76 7.04
C GLY A 104 4.94 6.71 6.98
N ASN A 105 3.86 6.35 6.30
CA ASN A 105 2.68 7.23 6.12
C ASN A 105 1.41 6.70 6.79
N ASN A 106 1.42 5.44 7.25
CA ASN A 106 0.23 4.82 7.83
C ASN A 106 0.07 5.26 9.29
N LEU A 107 -1.17 5.43 9.72
CA LEU A 107 -1.52 5.82 11.08
C LEU A 107 -2.12 4.64 11.82
N TYR A 108 -1.77 4.48 13.09
CA TYR A 108 -2.13 3.33 13.92
C TYR A 108 -2.59 3.79 15.31
N GLY A 109 -3.41 2.97 15.98
CA GLY A 109 -3.74 3.17 17.40
C GLY A 109 -4.24 4.58 17.70
N GLU A 110 -3.64 5.21 18.70
CA GLU A 110 -4.09 6.53 19.16
C GLU A 110 -3.95 7.64 18.10
N GLU A 111 -2.92 7.60 17.26
CA GLU A 111 -2.77 8.57 16.17
C GLU A 111 -3.91 8.45 15.14
N LEU A 112 -4.30 7.21 14.80
CA LEU A 112 -5.46 6.95 13.95
C LEU A 112 -6.73 7.52 14.58
N ARG A 113 -6.95 7.28 15.88
CA ARG A 113 -8.14 7.77 16.61
C ARG A 113 -8.21 9.29 16.53
N GLN A 114 -7.14 9.99 16.90
CA GLN A 114 -7.09 11.45 16.91
C GLN A 114 -7.33 12.07 15.53
N VAL A 115 -6.73 11.49 14.49
CA VAL A 115 -6.93 11.97 13.12
C VAL A 115 -8.37 11.75 12.69
N LEU A 116 -8.95 10.56 12.92
CA LEU A 116 -10.35 10.29 12.55
C LEU A 116 -11.32 11.18 13.32
N GLU A 117 -11.15 11.39 14.62
CA GLU A 117 -12.00 12.29 15.41
C GLU A 117 -12.00 13.71 14.87
N LYS A 118 -10.85 14.19 14.37
CA LYS A 118 -10.71 15.52 13.76
C LYS A 118 -11.37 15.63 12.39
N ILE A 119 -11.29 14.58 11.56
CA ILE A 119 -11.74 14.63 10.16
C ILE A 119 -13.07 13.91 9.89
N LYS A 120 -13.70 13.29 10.91
CA LYS A 120 -14.91 12.46 10.72
C LYS A 120 -16.05 13.19 10.00
N ASP A 121 -16.21 14.49 10.27
CA ASP A 121 -17.27 15.34 9.69
C ASP A 121 -16.75 16.17 8.50
N SER A 122 -15.49 15.98 8.10
CA SER A 122 -14.82 16.71 7.02
C SER A 122 -14.69 15.85 5.77
N PRO A 123 -14.84 16.42 4.55
CA PRO A 123 -14.52 15.73 3.30
C PRO A 123 -13.07 15.21 3.22
N GLU A 124 -12.16 15.73 4.06
CA GLU A 124 -10.76 15.28 4.12
C GLU A 124 -10.62 13.78 4.41
N ARG A 125 -11.59 13.16 5.08
CA ARG A 125 -11.60 11.71 5.34
C ARG A 125 -11.53 10.84 4.08
N THR A 126 -11.98 11.36 2.94
CA THR A 126 -11.91 10.70 1.61
C THR A 126 -10.48 10.50 1.10
N SER A 127 -9.50 11.22 1.67
CA SER A 127 -8.08 11.05 1.34
C SER A 127 -7.46 9.79 1.97
N TYR A 128 -8.21 9.08 2.80
CA TYR A 128 -7.80 7.87 3.49
C TYR A 128 -8.67 6.66 3.13
N ILE A 129 -8.12 5.47 3.35
CA ILE A 129 -8.91 4.24 3.49
C ILE A 129 -8.65 3.65 4.87
N LEU A 130 -9.57 2.81 5.34
CA LEU A 130 -9.37 1.98 6.51
C LEU A 130 -9.12 0.54 6.09
N MET A 131 -8.21 -0.15 6.77
CA MET A 131 -7.93 -1.57 6.55
C MET A 131 -7.84 -2.30 7.89
N ASP A 132 -8.31 -3.55 7.95
CA ASP A 132 -8.06 -4.43 9.08
C ASP A 132 -6.55 -4.57 9.31
N LYS A 133 -6.12 -4.45 10.57
CA LYS A 133 -4.74 -4.68 10.96
C LYS A 133 -4.46 -6.18 10.98
N ILE A 134 -3.65 -6.65 10.05
CA ILE A 134 -3.16 -8.03 10.05
C ILE A 134 -2.22 -8.21 11.25
N GLN A 135 -2.42 -9.29 12.01
CA GLN A 135 -1.61 -9.65 13.18
C GLN A 135 -0.93 -11.00 12.93
N PRO A 136 0.24 -11.04 12.25
CA PRO A 136 0.97 -12.27 12.03
C PRO A 136 1.49 -12.85 13.35
N GLN A 137 1.68 -14.16 13.39
CA GLN A 137 2.36 -14.82 14.52
C GLN A 137 3.82 -14.33 14.60
N PRO A 138 4.25 -13.79 15.76
CA PRO A 138 5.64 -13.41 15.95
C PRO A 138 6.57 -14.63 15.91
N THR A 139 7.77 -14.42 15.38
CA THR A 139 8.87 -15.40 15.38
C THR A 139 10.12 -14.74 15.92
N ARG A 140 10.92 -15.49 16.67
CA ARG A 140 12.17 -14.97 17.24
C ARG A 140 13.27 -15.00 16.19
N ASN A 141 13.88 -13.85 15.93
CA ASN A 141 14.97 -13.71 14.97
C ASN A 141 16.01 -12.68 15.47
N TYR A 142 17.12 -12.54 14.75
CA TYR A 142 18.15 -11.54 15.00
C TYR A 142 18.14 -10.47 13.90
N LEU A 143 18.00 -9.21 14.29
CA LEU A 143 18.00 -8.09 13.34
C LEU A 143 19.39 -7.45 13.30
N LEU A 144 20.15 -7.72 12.23
CA LEU A 144 21.46 -7.11 12.03
C LEU A 144 21.32 -5.74 11.35
N ARG A 145 21.82 -4.70 12.01
CA ARG A 145 21.89 -3.34 11.45
C ARG A 145 23.27 -2.75 11.69
N ALA A 146 23.75 -1.96 10.74
CA ALA A 146 25.02 -1.25 10.87
C ALA A 146 25.01 -0.38 12.14
N HIS A 147 26.12 -0.40 12.88
CA HIS A 147 26.33 0.40 14.10
C HIS A 147 25.32 0.15 15.22
N SER A 148 24.57 -0.96 15.19
CA SER A 148 23.66 -1.37 16.25
C SER A 148 24.12 -2.71 16.85
N PRO A 149 23.97 -2.92 18.18
CA PRO A 149 24.25 -4.22 18.77
C PRO A 149 23.28 -5.27 18.20
N LEU A 150 23.79 -6.49 18.02
CA LEU A 150 22.95 -7.62 17.64
C LEU A 150 21.97 -7.94 18.77
N LYS A 151 20.67 -7.89 18.46
CA LYS A 151 19.61 -8.15 19.43
C LYS A 151 18.68 -9.24 18.91
N ALA A 152 18.40 -10.23 19.76
CA ALA A 152 17.30 -11.16 19.54
C ALA A 152 15.98 -10.42 19.78
N SER A 153 15.08 -10.48 18.82
CA SER A 153 13.79 -9.78 18.87
C SER A 153 12.66 -10.70 18.42
N GLU A 154 11.47 -10.48 18.98
CA GLU A 154 10.23 -10.96 18.38
C GLU A 154 9.98 -10.17 17.09
N CYS A 155 9.75 -10.88 16.01
CA CYS A 155 9.72 -10.32 14.67
C CYS A 155 8.49 -10.78 13.90
N VAL A 156 8.04 -9.94 12.98
CA VAL A 156 7.03 -10.28 11.97
C VAL A 156 7.59 -10.01 10.58
N SER A 157 7.20 -10.85 9.63
CA SER A 157 7.68 -10.79 8.25
C SER A 157 6.54 -10.45 7.28
N GLU A 158 6.88 -9.71 6.23
CA GLU A 158 5.99 -9.33 5.15
C GLU A 158 6.58 -9.85 3.83
N LEU A 159 5.90 -10.81 3.22
CA LEU A 159 6.30 -11.42 1.95
C LEU A 159 5.77 -10.59 0.77
N GLY A 160 6.68 -10.07 -0.04
CA GLY A 160 6.38 -9.49 -1.35
C GLY A 160 6.72 -10.45 -2.48
N ILE A 161 5.85 -10.52 -3.49
CA ILE A 161 6.10 -11.26 -4.73
C ILE A 161 6.24 -10.26 -5.87
N PHE A 162 7.33 -10.36 -6.63
CA PHE A 162 7.52 -9.52 -7.81
C PHE A 162 6.73 -10.08 -8.98
N GLY A 163 5.98 -9.21 -9.67
CA GLY A 163 5.31 -9.53 -10.92
C GLY A 163 5.88 -8.69 -12.05
N VAL A 164 6.12 -9.32 -13.20
CA VAL A 164 6.55 -8.62 -14.41
C VAL A 164 5.52 -8.86 -15.50
N TYR A 165 5.02 -7.78 -16.10
CA TYR A 165 4.09 -7.86 -17.21
C TYR A 165 4.50 -6.90 -18.34
N VAL A 166 4.27 -7.32 -19.58
CA VAL A 166 4.45 -6.51 -20.79
C VAL A 166 3.25 -6.74 -21.70
N ARG A 167 2.72 -5.65 -22.28
CA ARG A 167 1.66 -5.71 -23.28
C ARG A 167 2.01 -4.85 -24.50
N GLN A 168 1.56 -5.29 -25.68
CA GLN A 168 1.55 -4.49 -26.89
C GLN A 168 0.10 -4.21 -27.29
N GLY A 169 -0.37 -2.97 -27.11
CA GLY A 169 -1.79 -2.67 -27.27
C GLY A 169 -2.63 -3.46 -26.27
N LYS A 170 -3.49 -4.36 -26.76
CA LYS A 170 -4.32 -5.25 -25.93
C LYS A 170 -3.71 -6.64 -25.75
N GLU A 171 -2.64 -6.96 -26.47
CA GLU A 171 -2.00 -8.27 -26.45
C GLU A 171 -1.04 -8.35 -25.27
N LEU A 172 -1.18 -9.41 -24.47
CA LEU A 172 -0.28 -9.70 -23.37
C LEU A 172 0.94 -10.46 -23.91
N VAL A 173 2.12 -9.86 -23.79
CA VAL A 173 3.38 -10.42 -24.31
C VAL A 173 4.12 -11.19 -23.23
N MET A 174 4.07 -10.71 -21.99
CA MET A 174 4.70 -11.36 -20.83
C MET A 174 3.85 -11.11 -19.59
N ASN A 175 3.74 -12.11 -18.71
CA ASN A 175 3.09 -12.03 -17.40
C ASN A 175 3.60 -13.16 -16.49
N GLU A 176 4.56 -12.83 -15.64
CA GLU A 176 5.32 -13.81 -14.87
C GLU A 176 5.53 -13.37 -13.43
N ALA A 177 5.65 -14.35 -12.53
CA ALA A 177 6.17 -14.13 -11.18
C ALA A 177 7.70 -14.12 -11.22
N ALA A 178 8.32 -13.00 -10.84
CA ALA A 178 9.74 -12.73 -11.01
C ALA A 178 10.51 -12.76 -9.67
N GLY A 179 10.18 -13.74 -8.82
CA GLY A 179 10.81 -13.93 -7.51
C GLY A 179 10.09 -13.20 -6.37
N HIS A 180 10.78 -13.06 -5.25
CA HIS A 180 10.20 -12.60 -4.00
C HIS A 180 11.18 -11.75 -3.18
N LEU A 181 10.63 -11.03 -2.21
CA LEU A 181 11.35 -10.29 -1.18
C LEU A 181 10.62 -10.50 0.15
N LEU A 182 11.31 -11.05 1.15
CA LEU A 182 10.82 -11.05 2.52
C LEU A 182 11.44 -9.86 3.25
N ARG A 183 10.61 -9.10 3.96
CA ARG A 183 11.06 -8.03 4.85
C ARG A 183 10.63 -8.39 6.26
N THR A 184 11.55 -8.30 7.20
CA THR A 184 11.29 -8.64 8.59
C THR A 184 11.54 -7.43 9.48
N LYS A 185 10.66 -7.20 10.46
CA LYS A 185 10.79 -6.11 11.43
C LYS A 185 10.50 -6.62 12.83
N ALA A 186 11.02 -5.90 13.81
CA ALA A 186 10.67 -6.15 15.20
C ALA A 186 9.20 -5.78 15.47
N VAL A 187 8.52 -6.53 16.34
CA VAL A 187 7.09 -6.36 16.64
C VAL A 187 6.74 -4.98 17.22
N GLU A 188 7.68 -4.32 17.89
CA GLU A 188 7.50 -2.98 18.46
C GLU A 188 7.26 -1.89 17.40
N HIS A 189 7.58 -2.15 16.13
CA HIS A 189 7.41 -1.18 15.06
C HIS A 189 6.08 -1.36 14.33
N ALA A 190 5.19 -0.37 14.46
CA ALA A 190 3.88 -0.36 13.80
C ALA A 190 4.00 -0.30 12.26
N ASP A 191 4.85 0.59 11.72
CA ASP A 191 5.14 0.67 10.28
C ASP A 191 6.37 -0.17 9.89
N GLY A 192 6.68 -0.25 8.61
CA GLY A 192 7.82 -1.01 8.07
C GLY A 192 8.63 -0.23 7.04
N GLY A 193 9.38 -0.97 6.21
CA GLY A 193 10.19 -0.41 5.13
C GLY A 193 11.69 -0.49 5.41
N VAL A 194 12.44 -1.02 4.45
CA VAL A 194 13.90 -1.13 4.54
C VAL A 194 14.54 0.24 4.35
N ALA A 195 14.09 1.00 3.34
CA ALA A 195 14.57 2.35 3.07
C ALA A 195 14.24 3.35 4.21
N ALA A 196 13.17 3.08 4.98
CA ALA A 196 12.81 3.85 6.16
C ALA A 196 13.63 3.46 7.41
N GLY A 197 14.52 2.47 7.31
CA GLY A 197 15.36 2.01 8.41
C GLY A 197 14.66 1.07 9.42
N VAL A 198 13.41 0.68 9.16
CA VAL A 198 12.58 -0.08 10.12
C VAL A 198 12.67 -1.58 9.89
N ALA A 199 12.53 -2.05 8.64
CA ALA A 199 12.65 -3.47 8.32
C ALA A 199 14.09 -3.84 7.90
N VAL A 200 14.43 -5.11 7.99
CA VAL A 200 15.63 -5.72 7.37
C VAL A 200 15.21 -6.65 6.24
N LEU A 201 16.15 -7.00 5.37
CA LEU A 201 15.95 -8.02 4.34
C LEU A 201 15.98 -9.41 4.98
N ASP A 202 15.16 -10.31 4.45
CA ASP A 202 15.04 -11.69 4.92
C ASP A 202 14.75 -12.63 3.75
N THR A 203 14.72 -13.95 4.01
CA THR A 203 14.37 -14.99 3.04
C THR A 203 13.37 -15.97 3.64
N PRO A 204 12.31 -16.38 2.91
CA PRO A 204 11.34 -17.32 3.42
C PRO A 204 11.95 -18.72 3.55
N TYR A 205 11.87 -19.31 4.74
CA TYR A 205 12.15 -20.73 4.96
C TYR A 205 10.83 -21.51 4.90
N LEU A 206 10.70 -22.41 3.93
CA LEU A 206 9.49 -23.23 3.77
C LEU A 206 9.47 -24.31 4.87
N VAL A 207 8.39 -24.34 5.64
CA VAL A 207 8.15 -25.27 6.76
C VAL A 207 7.10 -26.32 6.41
#